data_AF-A0A938T7Y2-F1
#
_entry.id   AF-A0A938T7Y2-F1
#
_cell.length_a   1.000
_cell.length_b   1.000
_cell.length_c   1.000
_cell.angle_alpha   90.00
_cell.angle_beta   90.00
_cell.angle_gamma   90.00
#
_symmetry.space_group_name_H-M   'P 1'
#
loop_
_entity.id
_entity.type
_entity.pdbx_description
1 polymer ?
#
loop_
_entity_poly.entity_id
_entity_poly.type
_entity_poly.pdbx_seq_one_letter_code
_entity_poly.pdbx_strand_id
1 'polypeptide(L)'
;MGGGMFAVMRRKVATSCGICVTLGLAIGLVSSALLVQGCGSSEELTQMPVEQRFELAMKKFQDEDYLDAREDFRVVTLQFQGSALADDAQFYFAECYFRREEFALAAYEYDLLVRAMPTSEYVARARYQRAMCSYKASRPYYLDQQETRRAVDEFQTFIEYHPTDSLVLDAEARIAELNAKLARKEYENGTTYMRMEYYRAAVNSFDQVLEKFHDTPYAEEAQLKKVEALILRDRHGEAKAELDRFFSRYPNSRFKSDAEKLRKEIEDKLSKGGSSANHLKLVAPGGPHTQALEAR
;
A
#
# COMPACT_ATOMS: atom_id res chain seq x y z
N MET A 1 -57.48 -39.77 25.48
CA MET A 1 -58.01 -39.16 24.25
C MET A 1 -57.16 -39.71 23.12
N GLY A 2 -57.46 -40.90 22.59
CA GLY A 2 -58.50 -41.13 21.57
C GLY A 2 -57.98 -40.61 20.22
N GLY A 3 -57.77 -41.38 19.16
CA GLY A 3 -58.02 -42.78 18.83
C GLY A 3 -57.76 -42.97 17.33
N GLY A 4 -57.59 -44.21 16.87
CA GLY A 4 -57.57 -44.64 15.45
C GLY A 4 -56.17 -44.69 14.82
N MET A 5 -55.48 -45.81 14.61
CA MET A 5 -55.82 -47.23 14.34
C MET A 5 -56.30 -47.55 12.92
N PHE A 6 -55.78 -48.67 12.40
CA PHE A 6 -55.98 -49.39 11.12
C PHE A 6 -55.03 -48.99 9.98
N ALA A 7 -53.99 -49.78 9.64
CA ALA A 7 -53.97 -51.15 9.07
C ALA A 7 -54.75 -51.19 7.73
N VAL A 8 -54.17 -51.66 6.62
CA VAL A 8 -54.13 -53.08 6.25
C VAL A 8 -53.00 -53.38 5.25
N MET A 9 -52.64 -54.65 5.24
CA MET A 9 -51.44 -55.32 4.76
C MET A 9 -51.74 -56.12 3.46
N ARG A 10 -50.73 -56.19 2.58
CA ARG A 10 -50.38 -57.28 1.62
C ARG A 10 -51.42 -57.80 0.60
N ARG A 11 -51.00 -57.91 -0.67
CA ARG A 11 -50.56 -59.18 -1.30
C ARG A 11 -49.97 -58.98 -2.71
N LYS A 12 -48.97 -59.80 -3.02
CA LYS A 12 -48.32 -60.02 -4.33
C LYS A 12 -49.29 -60.69 -5.31
N VAL A 13 -49.18 -60.36 -6.61
CA VAL A 13 -49.29 -61.33 -7.72
C VAL A 13 -48.34 -60.89 -8.84
N ALA A 14 -47.57 -61.84 -9.36
CA ALA A 14 -46.58 -61.71 -10.43
C ALA A 14 -47.21 -61.90 -11.82
N THR A 15 -46.34 -61.90 -12.84
CA THR A 15 -46.45 -62.49 -14.20
C THR A 15 -46.88 -61.59 -15.38
N SER A 16 -45.85 -61.19 -16.14
CA SER A 16 -45.66 -61.29 -17.61
C SER A 16 -46.71 -60.75 -18.58
N CYS A 17 -46.29 -59.83 -19.45
CA CYS A 17 -46.43 -60.02 -20.91
C CYS A 17 -45.45 -59.09 -21.66
N GLY A 18 -44.46 -59.66 -22.35
CA GLY A 18 -43.31 -58.97 -22.93
C GLY A 18 -43.52 -58.47 -24.35
N ILE A 19 -44.46 -57.54 -24.58
CA ILE A 19 -44.67 -56.93 -25.91
C ILE A 19 -44.55 -55.39 -25.91
N CYS A 20 -44.54 -54.71 -24.75
CA CYS A 20 -44.38 -53.24 -24.71
C CYS A 20 -42.93 -52.73 -24.79
N VAL A 21 -41.91 -53.60 -24.73
CA VAL A 21 -40.49 -53.17 -24.60
C VAL A 21 -39.86 -52.80 -25.94
N THR A 22 -40.38 -53.29 -27.07
CA THR A 22 -39.71 -53.11 -28.38
C THR A 22 -40.08 -51.82 -29.10
N LEU A 23 -41.20 -51.15 -28.77
CA LEU A 23 -41.59 -49.88 -29.40
C LEU A 23 -41.05 -48.63 -28.69
N GLY A 24 -40.70 -48.72 -27.40
CA GLY A 24 -40.08 -47.62 -26.64
C GLY A 24 -38.59 -47.43 -26.93
N LEU A 25 -37.92 -48.44 -27.49
CA LEU A 25 -36.48 -48.41 -27.78
C LEU A 25 -36.13 -47.64 -29.07
N ALA A 26 -37.06 -47.49 -30.01
CA ALA A 26 -36.80 -46.78 -31.28
C ALA A 26 -36.93 -45.25 -31.15
N ILE A 27 -37.77 -44.75 -30.24
CA ILE A 27 -37.99 -43.30 -30.05
C ILE A 27 -36.98 -42.72 -29.05
N GLY A 28 -36.46 -43.52 -28.11
CA GLY A 28 -35.39 -43.11 -27.20
C GLY A 28 -34.01 -42.95 -27.87
N LEU A 29 -33.77 -43.65 -28.99
CA LEU A 29 -32.49 -43.59 -29.71
C LEU A 29 -32.36 -42.39 -30.66
N VAL A 30 -33.47 -41.77 -31.08
CA VAL A 30 -33.46 -40.59 -31.97
C VAL A 30 -33.39 -39.27 -31.19
N SER A 31 -33.98 -39.19 -29.98
CA SER A 31 -33.86 -37.99 -29.13
C SER A 31 -32.50 -37.86 -28.42
N SER A 32 -31.70 -38.94 -28.34
CA SER A 32 -30.37 -38.89 -27.71
C SER A 32 -29.26 -38.47 -28.69
N ALA A 33 -29.55 -38.39 -29.99
CA ALA A 33 -28.58 -38.02 -31.03
C ALA A 33 -28.48 -36.51 -31.31
N LEU A 34 -29.34 -35.68 -30.71
CA LEU A 34 -29.43 -34.24 -30.97
C LEU A 34 -28.75 -33.34 -29.92
N LEU A 35 -28.00 -33.90 -28.97
CA LEU A 35 -27.33 -33.13 -27.91
C LEU A 35 -25.80 -33.10 -28.01
N VAL A 36 -25.20 -33.59 -29.11
CA VAL A 36 -23.73 -33.63 -29.30
C VAL A 36 -23.24 -32.59 -30.34
N GLN A 37 -24.02 -31.55 -30.63
CA GLN A 37 -23.49 -30.33 -31.25
C GLN A 37 -23.15 -29.31 -30.16
N GLY A 38 -22.27 -29.72 -29.24
CA GLY A 38 -21.54 -28.80 -28.38
C GLY A 38 -20.41 -28.18 -29.17
N CYS A 39 -20.56 -26.90 -29.48
CA CYS A 39 -19.65 -26.08 -30.27
C CYS A 39 -18.22 -26.12 -29.72
N GLY A 40 -17.32 -26.83 -30.39
CA GLY A 40 -15.89 -26.79 -30.13
C GLY A 40 -15.25 -25.61 -30.86
N SER A 41 -15.19 -24.44 -30.21
CA SER A 41 -14.42 -23.28 -30.69
C SER A 41 -13.00 -23.21 -30.08
N SER A 42 -12.60 -24.22 -29.29
CA SER A 42 -11.36 -24.18 -28.52
C SER A 42 -10.09 -24.46 -29.32
N GLU A 43 -10.16 -25.10 -30.50
CA GLU A 43 -8.96 -25.41 -31.30
C GLU A 43 -8.38 -24.17 -32.01
N GLU A 44 -9.20 -23.21 -32.44
CA GLU A 44 -8.74 -22.04 -33.21
C GLU A 44 -7.86 -21.09 -32.37
N LEU A 45 -8.07 -21.05 -31.04
CA LEU A 45 -7.27 -20.27 -30.11
C LEU A 45 -5.87 -20.88 -29.83
N THR A 46 -5.59 -22.11 -30.25
CA THR A 46 -4.32 -22.80 -29.95
C THR A 46 -3.27 -22.60 -31.04
N GLN A 47 -3.69 -22.19 -32.26
CA GLN A 47 -2.83 -22.07 -33.45
C GLN A 47 -2.66 -20.62 -33.94
N MET A 48 -3.26 -19.64 -33.26
CA MET A 48 -3.17 -18.23 -33.66
C MET A 48 -1.71 -17.73 -33.57
N PRO A 49 -1.18 -17.08 -34.64
CA PRO A 49 0.12 -16.42 -34.63
C PRO A 49 0.26 -15.42 -33.48
N VAL A 50 1.48 -15.25 -32.96
CA VAL A 50 1.73 -14.41 -31.78
C VAL A 50 1.32 -12.96 -32.01
N GLU A 51 1.55 -12.42 -33.21
CA GLU A 51 1.20 -11.05 -33.58
C GLU A 51 -0.32 -10.85 -33.55
N GLN A 52 -1.07 -11.77 -34.16
CA GLN A 52 -2.55 -11.70 -34.18
C GLN A 52 -3.13 -11.84 -32.77
N ARG A 53 -2.54 -12.69 -31.93
CA ARG A 53 -2.97 -12.85 -30.54
C ARG A 53 -2.71 -11.59 -29.72
N PHE A 54 -1.54 -10.99 -29.89
CA PHE A 54 -1.21 -9.73 -29.21
C PHE A 54 -2.13 -8.60 -29.65
N GLU A 55 -2.41 -8.47 -30.95
CA GLU A 55 -3.37 -7.49 -31.48
C GLU A 55 -4.77 -7.68 -30.90
N LEU A 56 -5.24 -8.93 -30.81
CA LEU A 56 -6.52 -9.26 -30.18
C LEU A 56 -6.54 -8.87 -28.69
N ALA A 57 -5.48 -9.19 -27.95
CA ALA A 57 -5.33 -8.84 -26.54
C ALA A 57 -5.34 -7.32 -26.34
N MET A 58 -4.63 -6.58 -27.19
CA MET A 58 -4.59 -5.12 -27.18
C MET A 58 -5.96 -4.50 -27.49
N LYS A 59 -6.71 -5.07 -28.44
CA LYS A 59 -8.07 -4.63 -28.72
C LYS A 59 -8.96 -4.79 -27.49
N LYS A 60 -8.96 -5.98 -26.87
CA LYS A 60 -9.71 -6.25 -25.64
C LYS A 60 -9.29 -5.31 -24.49
N PHE A 61 -7.99 -5.03 -24.36
CA PHE A 61 -7.47 -4.09 -23.38
C PHE A 61 -7.99 -2.66 -23.60
N GLN A 62 -8.04 -2.21 -24.86
CA GLN A 62 -8.59 -0.90 -25.23
C GLN A 62 -10.10 -0.82 -25.03
N ASP A 63 -10.81 -1.94 -25.21
CA ASP A 63 -12.24 -2.11 -24.93
C ASP A 63 -12.54 -2.27 -23.42
N GLU A 64 -11.52 -2.12 -22.56
CA GLU A 64 -11.56 -2.31 -21.10
C GLU A 64 -11.94 -3.73 -20.64
N ASP A 65 -11.90 -4.70 -21.54
CA ASP A 65 -12.08 -6.11 -21.24
C ASP A 65 -10.77 -6.73 -20.74
N TYR A 66 -10.34 -6.26 -19.56
CA TYR A 66 -9.06 -6.62 -18.97
C TYR A 66 -8.98 -8.10 -18.58
N LEU A 67 -10.10 -8.76 -18.32
CA LEU A 67 -10.12 -10.19 -17.99
C LEU A 67 -9.72 -11.03 -19.19
N ASP A 68 -10.40 -10.83 -20.32
CA ASP A 68 -10.13 -11.60 -21.52
C ASP A 68 -8.80 -11.17 -22.17
N ALA A 69 -8.47 -9.87 -22.13
CA ALA A 69 -7.17 -9.38 -22.59
C ALA A 69 -6.01 -10.04 -21.85
N ARG A 70 -6.14 -10.16 -20.52
CA ARG A 70 -5.13 -10.77 -19.66
C ARG A 70 -4.86 -12.22 -20.03
N GLU A 71 -5.89 -13.01 -20.34
CA GLU A 71 -5.68 -14.42 -20.72
C GLU A 71 -4.90 -14.54 -22.05
N ASP A 72 -5.17 -13.66 -23.02
CA ASP A 72 -4.43 -13.64 -24.28
C ASP A 72 -2.96 -13.18 -24.08
N PHE A 73 -2.72 -12.11 -23.30
CA PHE A 73 -1.37 -11.70 -22.95
C PHE A 73 -0.61 -12.80 -22.20
N ARG A 74 -1.27 -13.51 -21.27
CA ARG A 74 -0.68 -14.63 -20.53
C ARG A 74 -0.20 -15.74 -21.44
N VAL A 75 -0.93 -16.02 -22.52
CA VAL A 75 -0.48 -17.02 -23.50
C VAL A 75 0.79 -16.55 -24.20
N VAL A 76 0.87 -15.27 -24.57
CA VAL A 76 2.09 -14.70 -25.17
C VAL A 76 3.28 -14.83 -24.20
N THR A 77 3.11 -14.46 -22.93
CA THR A 77 4.20 -14.52 -21.93
C THR A 77 4.64 -15.93 -21.57
N LEU A 78 3.77 -16.95 -21.70
CA LEU A 78 4.11 -18.34 -21.37
C LEU A 78 4.62 -19.14 -22.57
N GLN A 79 4.05 -18.95 -23.76
CA GLN A 79 4.36 -19.77 -24.93
C GLN A 79 5.38 -19.12 -25.87
N PHE A 80 5.50 -17.79 -25.85
CA PHE A 80 6.26 -17.01 -26.82
C PHE A 80 7.30 -16.10 -26.16
N GLN A 81 7.99 -16.61 -25.11
CA GLN A 81 8.97 -15.87 -24.30
C GLN A 81 10.15 -15.26 -25.07
N GLY A 82 10.52 -15.84 -26.22
CA GLY A 82 11.59 -15.32 -27.09
C GLY A 82 11.11 -14.45 -28.24
N SER A 83 9.80 -14.16 -28.32
CA SER A 83 9.26 -13.30 -29.37
C SER A 83 9.60 -11.83 -29.12
N ALA A 84 9.58 -11.03 -30.17
CA ALA A 84 9.77 -9.58 -30.08
C ALA A 84 8.62 -8.86 -29.33
N LEU A 85 7.53 -9.56 -29.02
CA LEU A 85 6.36 -9.04 -28.31
C LEU A 85 6.29 -9.53 -26.85
N ALA A 86 7.30 -10.26 -26.39
CA ALA A 86 7.27 -10.88 -25.07
C ALA A 86 7.25 -9.84 -23.93
N ASP A 87 8.01 -8.76 -24.07
CA ASP A 87 8.08 -7.67 -23.10
C ASP A 87 6.87 -6.75 -23.19
N ASP A 88 6.37 -6.42 -24.39
CA ASP A 88 5.08 -5.76 -24.56
C ASP A 88 3.97 -6.55 -23.86
N ALA A 89 3.86 -7.85 -24.15
CA ALA A 89 2.83 -8.70 -23.56
C ALA A 89 2.94 -8.79 -22.05
N GLN A 90 4.17 -8.89 -21.51
CA GLN A 90 4.40 -8.91 -20.06
C GLN A 90 4.00 -7.58 -19.41
N PHE A 91 4.30 -6.45 -20.06
CA PHE A 91 3.92 -5.13 -19.56
C PHE A 91 2.39 -4.96 -19.53
N TYR A 92 1.70 -5.29 -20.63
CA TYR A 92 0.25 -5.17 -20.71
C TYR A 92 -0.49 -6.21 -19.86
N PHE A 93 0.11 -7.39 -19.63
CA PHE A 93 -0.38 -8.35 -18.66
C PHE A 93 -0.41 -7.76 -17.24
N ALA A 94 0.64 -7.05 -16.84
CA ALA A 94 0.69 -6.31 -15.57
C ALA A 94 -0.32 -5.14 -15.55
N GLU A 95 -0.47 -4.40 -16.66
CA GLU A 95 -1.46 -3.33 -16.77
C GLU A 95 -2.88 -3.87 -16.61
N CYS A 96 -3.23 -5.05 -17.15
CA CYS A 96 -4.55 -5.64 -16.92
C CYS A 96 -4.86 -5.80 -15.43
N TYR A 97 -3.91 -6.32 -14.63
CA TYR A 97 -4.06 -6.41 -13.18
C TYR A 97 -4.19 -5.03 -12.54
N PHE A 98 -3.38 -4.06 -12.98
CA PHE A 98 -3.40 -2.70 -12.45
C PHE A 98 -4.75 -2.01 -12.67
N ARG A 99 -5.32 -2.13 -13.88
CA ARG A 99 -6.61 -1.54 -14.27
C ARG A 99 -7.78 -2.16 -13.53
N ARG A 100 -7.64 -3.42 -13.11
CA ARG A 100 -8.61 -4.12 -12.25
C ARG A 100 -8.38 -3.90 -10.76
N GLU A 101 -7.46 -3.00 -10.38
CA GLU A 101 -7.09 -2.71 -8.98
C GLU A 101 -6.50 -3.92 -8.22
N GLU A 102 -6.02 -4.92 -8.95
CA GLU A 102 -5.33 -6.10 -8.40
C GLU A 102 -3.84 -5.78 -8.18
N PHE A 103 -3.57 -4.73 -7.39
CA PHE A 103 -2.25 -4.10 -7.28
C PHE A 103 -1.12 -5.06 -6.86
N ALA A 104 -1.42 -6.06 -6.02
CA ALA A 104 -0.40 -7.04 -5.60
C ALA A 104 0.08 -7.92 -6.76
N LEU A 105 -0.83 -8.34 -7.64
CA LEU A 105 -0.51 -9.13 -8.83
C LEU A 105 0.16 -8.24 -9.88
N ALA A 106 -0.34 -7.02 -10.09
CA ALA A 106 0.28 -6.05 -10.99
C ALA A 106 1.74 -5.77 -10.61
N ALA A 107 2.00 -5.49 -9.32
CA ALA A 107 3.36 -5.24 -8.83
C ALA A 107 4.31 -6.42 -9.05
N TYR A 108 3.81 -7.65 -8.93
CA TYR A 108 4.58 -8.86 -9.21
C TYR A 108 4.92 -8.97 -10.70
N GLU A 109 3.96 -8.76 -11.59
CA GLU A 109 4.18 -8.87 -13.03
C GLU A 109 5.08 -7.75 -13.59
N TYR A 110 4.99 -6.52 -13.05
CA TYR A 110 5.95 -5.45 -13.37
C TYR A 110 7.37 -5.80 -12.92
N ASP A 111 7.53 -6.34 -11.71
CA ASP A 111 8.84 -6.77 -11.18
C ASP A 111 9.42 -7.94 -12.01
N LEU A 112 8.56 -8.83 -12.51
CA LEU A 112 8.98 -9.91 -13.41
C LEU A 112 9.55 -9.35 -14.71
N LEU A 113 8.92 -8.36 -15.34
CA LEU A 113 9.46 -7.68 -16.53
C LEU A 113 10.84 -7.09 -16.24
N VAL A 114 10.97 -6.34 -15.15
CA VAL A 114 12.23 -5.68 -14.76
C VAL A 114 13.38 -6.68 -14.56
N ARG A 115 13.09 -7.86 -14.01
CA ARG A 115 14.11 -8.89 -13.74
C ARG A 115 14.42 -9.78 -14.95
N ALA A 116 13.39 -10.17 -15.69
CA ALA A 116 13.53 -11.11 -16.80
C ALA A 116 13.98 -10.43 -18.10
N MET A 117 13.62 -9.15 -18.28
CA MET A 117 13.81 -8.41 -19.53
C MET A 117 14.47 -7.03 -19.27
N PRO A 118 15.69 -6.99 -18.69
CA PRO A 118 16.32 -5.74 -18.24
C PRO A 118 16.69 -4.76 -19.37
N THR A 119 16.68 -5.21 -20.63
CA THR A 119 16.93 -4.37 -21.81
C THR A 119 15.65 -3.85 -22.47
N SER A 120 14.48 -4.20 -21.94
CA SER A 120 13.20 -3.75 -22.48
C SER A 120 13.02 -2.24 -22.32
N GLU A 121 12.38 -1.61 -23.29
CA GLU A 121 11.99 -0.19 -23.25
C GLU A 121 11.00 0.09 -22.10
N TYR A 122 10.28 -0.95 -21.65
CA TYR A 122 9.30 -0.85 -20.58
C TYR A 122 9.91 -0.89 -19.17
N VAL A 123 11.21 -1.15 -18.98
CA VAL A 123 11.80 -1.31 -17.64
C VAL A 123 11.56 -0.09 -16.75
N ALA A 124 11.81 1.11 -17.26
CA ALA A 124 11.59 2.34 -16.50
C ALA A 124 10.12 2.49 -16.11
N ARG A 125 9.21 2.32 -17.08
CA ARG A 125 7.77 2.41 -16.86
C ARG A 125 7.26 1.34 -15.91
N ALA A 126 7.76 0.11 -15.99
CA ALA A 126 7.38 -1.00 -15.11
C ALA A 126 7.82 -0.75 -13.66
N ARG A 127 9.04 -0.24 -13.43
CA ARG A 127 9.47 0.17 -12.07
C ARG A 127 8.58 1.25 -11.49
N TYR A 128 8.25 2.26 -12.29
CA TYR A 128 7.32 3.31 -11.89
C TYR A 128 5.92 2.75 -11.57
N GLN A 129 5.37 1.92 -12.45
CA GLN A 129 4.03 1.36 -12.26
C GLN A 129 3.96 0.38 -11.07
N ARG A 130 5.06 -0.32 -10.78
CA ARG A 130 5.19 -1.10 -9.54
C ARG A 130 5.07 -0.20 -8.31
N ALA A 131 5.77 0.93 -8.25
CA ALA A 131 5.62 1.91 -7.18
C ALA A 131 4.19 2.48 -7.10
N MET A 132 3.55 2.71 -8.26
CA MET A 132 2.15 3.13 -8.34
C MET A 132 1.18 2.09 -7.74
N CYS A 133 1.48 0.78 -7.84
CA CYS A 133 0.68 -0.26 -7.20
C CYS A 133 0.64 -0.06 -5.67
N SER A 134 1.80 0.11 -5.04
CA SER A 134 1.88 0.39 -3.59
C SER A 134 1.29 1.74 -3.22
N TYR A 135 1.46 2.77 -4.06
CA TYR A 135 0.83 4.07 -3.87
C TYR A 135 -0.71 3.96 -3.85
N LYS A 136 -1.29 3.22 -4.79
CA LYS A 136 -2.75 2.98 -4.86
C LYS A 136 -3.25 2.10 -3.72
N ALA A 137 -2.43 1.16 -3.23
CA ALA A 137 -2.72 0.36 -2.05
C ALA A 137 -2.56 1.12 -0.72
N SER A 138 -1.96 2.32 -0.72
CA SER A 138 -1.73 3.13 0.48
C SER A 138 -3.03 3.58 1.14
N ARG A 139 -3.24 3.11 2.38
CA ARG A 139 -4.45 3.39 3.18
C ARG A 139 -4.39 4.77 3.85
N PRO A 140 -5.55 5.31 4.33
CA PRO A 140 -5.58 6.53 5.14
C PRO A 140 -4.61 6.51 6.34
N TYR A 141 -4.08 7.67 6.72
CA TYR A 141 -2.98 7.83 7.68
C TYR A 141 -3.17 7.14 9.05
N TYR A 142 -4.42 7.02 9.51
CA TYR A 142 -4.75 6.43 10.81
C TYR A 142 -4.68 4.90 10.82
N LEU A 143 -4.57 4.25 9.66
CA LEU A 143 -4.40 2.79 9.51
C LEU A 143 -2.93 2.41 9.36
N ASP A 144 -2.65 1.12 9.20
CA ASP A 144 -1.28 0.67 8.89
C ASP A 144 -0.75 1.34 7.61
N GLN A 145 0.55 1.63 7.61
CA GLN A 145 1.24 2.40 6.56
C GLN A 145 2.36 1.61 5.90
N GLN A 146 2.29 0.26 5.90
CA GLN A 146 3.28 -0.58 5.22
C GLN A 146 3.38 -0.24 3.72
N GLU A 147 2.25 -0.20 3.02
CA GLU A 147 2.22 0.12 1.58
C GLU A 147 2.63 1.58 1.29
N THR A 148 2.36 2.51 2.21
CA THR A 148 2.82 3.91 2.09
C THR A 148 4.35 3.98 2.09
N ARG A 149 5.01 3.30 3.05
CA ARG A 149 6.48 3.25 3.11
C ARG A 149 7.07 2.53 1.91
N ARG A 150 6.47 1.41 1.53
CA ARG A 150 6.86 0.65 0.34
C ARG A 150 6.80 1.51 -0.92
N ALA A 151 5.74 2.29 -1.11
CA ALA A 151 5.62 3.18 -2.25
C ALA A 151 6.73 4.25 -2.27
N VAL A 152 7.09 4.83 -1.11
CA VAL A 152 8.23 5.77 -1.02
C VAL A 152 9.52 5.10 -1.47
N ASP A 153 9.84 3.93 -0.92
CA ASP A 153 11.06 3.19 -1.25
C ASP A 153 11.10 2.81 -2.75
N GLU A 154 9.97 2.41 -3.32
CA GLU A 154 9.86 2.00 -4.71
C GLU A 154 9.94 3.19 -5.69
N PHE A 155 9.38 4.35 -5.36
CA PHE A 155 9.57 5.57 -6.15
C PHE A 155 11.01 6.08 -6.05
N GLN A 156 11.63 6.04 -4.86
CA GLN A 156 13.05 6.39 -4.70
C GLN A 156 13.93 5.48 -5.55
N THR A 157 13.67 4.18 -5.50
CA THR A 157 14.34 3.20 -6.37
C THR A 157 14.16 3.57 -7.85
N PHE A 158 12.96 3.92 -8.30
CA PHE A 158 12.74 4.35 -9.69
C PHE A 158 13.61 5.57 -10.05
N ILE A 159 13.66 6.59 -9.20
CA ILE A 159 14.48 7.80 -9.42
C ILE A 159 15.97 7.47 -9.47
N GLU A 160 16.44 6.58 -8.59
CA GLU A 160 17.85 6.15 -8.54
C GLU A 160 18.28 5.41 -9.82
N TYR A 161 17.43 4.51 -10.33
CA TYR A 161 17.72 3.75 -11.55
C TYR A 161 17.49 4.56 -12.84
N HIS A 162 16.56 5.52 -12.82
CA HIS A 162 16.13 6.28 -14.01
C HIS A 162 16.04 7.80 -13.75
N PRO A 163 17.16 8.46 -13.38
CA PRO A 163 17.15 9.85 -12.89
C PRO A 163 16.78 10.90 -13.94
N THR A 164 16.82 10.56 -15.23
CA THR A 164 16.47 11.47 -16.34
C THR A 164 15.13 11.14 -17.00
N ASP A 165 14.38 10.18 -16.45
CA ASP A 165 13.08 9.81 -17.00
C ASP A 165 12.04 10.93 -16.80
N SER A 166 11.12 11.08 -17.74
CA SER A 166 10.04 12.07 -17.69
C SER A 166 9.11 11.93 -16.48
N LEU A 167 9.02 10.72 -15.89
CA LEU A 167 8.16 10.44 -14.73
C LEU A 167 8.83 10.77 -13.39
N VAL A 168 10.10 11.19 -13.36
CA VAL A 168 10.82 11.53 -12.11
C VAL A 168 10.10 12.61 -11.32
N LEU A 169 9.61 13.67 -11.99
CA LEU A 169 8.89 14.75 -11.33
C LEU A 169 7.56 14.29 -10.72
N ASP A 170 6.84 13.34 -11.36
CA ASP A 170 5.64 12.77 -10.74
C ASP A 170 6.03 11.91 -9.54
N ALA A 171 7.06 11.07 -9.66
CA ALA A 171 7.55 10.23 -8.56
C ALA A 171 7.95 11.06 -7.33
N GLU A 172 8.68 12.16 -7.51
CA GLU A 172 9.02 13.10 -6.44
C GLU A 172 7.77 13.71 -5.78
N ALA A 173 6.79 14.11 -6.59
CA ALA A 173 5.52 14.62 -6.07
C ALA A 173 4.75 13.56 -5.27
N ARG A 174 4.74 12.30 -5.71
CA ARG A 174 4.12 11.18 -4.97
C ARG A 174 4.87 10.90 -3.66
N ILE A 175 6.20 10.94 -3.67
CA ILE A 175 7.01 10.80 -2.44
C ILE A 175 6.65 11.90 -1.44
N ALA A 176 6.57 13.16 -1.88
CA ALA A 176 6.20 14.28 -1.03
C ALA A 176 4.80 14.10 -0.41
N GLU A 177 3.82 13.63 -1.20
CA GLU A 177 2.47 13.31 -0.71
C GLU A 177 2.47 12.19 0.35
N LEU A 178 3.20 11.10 0.08
CA LEU A 178 3.32 9.96 0.99
C LEU A 178 4.03 10.34 2.29
N ASN A 179 5.11 11.12 2.21
CA ASN A 179 5.81 11.65 3.38
C ASN A 179 4.91 12.57 4.20
N ALA A 180 4.11 13.43 3.57
CA ALA A 180 3.13 14.24 4.28
C ALA A 180 2.07 13.37 4.98
N LYS A 181 1.64 12.26 4.37
CA LYS A 181 0.72 11.29 4.99
C LYS A 181 1.35 10.61 6.22
N LEU A 182 2.62 10.21 6.14
CA LEU A 182 3.36 9.63 7.26
C LEU A 182 3.60 10.64 8.38
N ALA A 183 3.98 11.87 8.04
CA ALA A 183 4.16 12.97 8.98
C ALA A 183 2.87 13.28 9.74
N ARG A 184 1.73 13.32 9.02
CA ARG A 184 0.41 13.49 9.64
C ARG A 184 0.14 12.44 10.70
N LYS A 185 0.45 11.17 10.41
CA LYS A 185 0.23 10.08 11.38
C LYS A 185 1.00 10.33 12.67
N GLU A 186 2.28 10.65 12.58
CA GLU A 186 3.11 10.91 13.77
C GLU A 186 2.69 12.19 14.50
N TYR A 187 2.31 13.24 13.77
CA TYR A 187 1.77 14.47 14.34
C TYR A 187 0.47 14.23 15.15
N GLU A 188 -0.46 13.44 14.60
CA GLU A 188 -1.73 13.11 15.25
C GLU A 188 -1.54 12.17 16.45
N ASN A 189 -0.54 11.28 16.40
CA ASN A 189 -0.10 10.50 17.55
C ASN A 189 0.39 11.43 18.67
N GLY A 190 1.28 12.38 18.34
CA GLY A 190 1.78 13.38 19.30
C GLY A 190 0.67 14.20 19.92
N THR A 191 -0.28 14.68 19.11
CA THR A 191 -1.46 15.43 19.57
C THR A 191 -2.37 14.59 20.47
N THR A 192 -2.51 13.30 20.16
CA THR A 192 -3.28 12.37 21.00
C THR A 192 -2.59 12.15 22.35
N TYR A 193 -1.27 11.98 22.37
CA TYR A 193 -0.52 11.89 23.62
C TYR A 193 -0.57 13.18 24.45
N MET A 194 -0.59 14.35 23.82
CA MET A 194 -0.82 15.62 24.52
C MET A 194 -2.17 15.64 25.25
N ARG A 195 -3.24 15.19 24.60
CA ARG A 195 -4.59 15.11 25.21
C ARG A 195 -4.67 14.10 26.35
N MET A 196 -3.84 13.06 26.32
CA MET A 196 -3.72 12.05 27.39
C MET A 196 -2.70 12.45 28.47
N GLU A 197 -2.11 13.64 28.39
CA GLU A 197 -1.06 14.12 29.30
C GLU A 197 0.23 13.28 29.30
N TYR A 198 0.41 12.41 28.30
CA TYR A 198 1.61 11.62 28.08
C TYR A 198 2.68 12.42 27.33
N TYR A 199 3.10 13.54 27.90
CA TYR A 199 3.96 14.52 27.24
C TYR A 199 5.31 13.97 26.77
N ARG A 200 5.88 12.96 27.45
CA ARG A 200 7.12 12.30 26.99
C ARG A 200 6.89 11.56 25.67
N ALA A 201 5.76 10.85 25.53
CA ALA A 201 5.41 10.16 24.30
C ALA A 201 5.04 11.15 23.19
N ALA A 202 4.40 12.28 23.55
CA ALA A 202 4.14 13.37 22.63
C ALA A 202 5.44 13.95 22.02
N VAL A 203 6.43 14.28 22.86
CA VAL A 203 7.75 14.75 22.41
C VAL A 203 8.37 13.75 21.43
N ASN A 204 8.40 12.45 21.77
CA ASN A 204 8.95 11.43 20.89
C ASN A 204 8.23 11.37 19.52
N SER A 205 6.90 11.56 19.51
CA SER A 205 6.13 11.53 18.25
C SER A 205 6.43 12.76 17.39
N PHE A 206 6.52 13.94 18.00
CA PHE A 206 6.93 15.15 17.29
C PHE A 206 8.38 15.08 16.81
N ASP A 207 9.28 14.43 17.57
CA ASP A 207 10.65 14.17 17.13
C ASP A 207 10.68 13.33 15.85
N GLN A 208 9.84 12.31 15.73
CA GLN A 208 9.76 11.53 14.49
C GLN A 208 9.35 12.39 13.29
N VAL A 209 8.45 13.37 13.48
CA VAL A 209 8.11 14.33 12.42
C VAL A 209 9.32 15.19 12.04
N LEU A 210 10.03 15.73 13.03
CA LEU A 210 11.15 16.65 12.81
C LEU A 210 12.41 15.99 12.27
N GLU A 211 12.62 14.72 12.57
CA GLU A 211 13.79 13.96 12.11
C GLU A 211 13.55 13.39 10.71
N LYS A 212 12.38 12.77 10.47
CA LYS A 212 12.11 12.01 9.25
C LYS A 212 11.34 12.78 8.18
N PHE A 213 10.55 13.78 8.58
CA PHE A 213 9.58 14.45 7.71
C PHE A 213 9.67 15.99 7.82
N HIS A 214 10.89 16.50 7.94
CA HIS A 214 11.20 17.91 8.18
C HIS A 214 10.83 18.85 7.04
N ASP A 215 10.62 18.31 5.84
CA ASP A 215 10.20 18.98 4.61
C ASP A 215 8.67 19.04 4.46
N THR A 216 7.92 18.41 5.35
CA THR A 216 6.45 18.35 5.27
C THR A 216 5.77 19.54 5.96
N PRO A 217 4.52 19.88 5.60
CA PRO A 217 3.77 20.96 6.24
C PRO A 217 3.51 20.77 7.75
N TYR A 218 3.77 19.58 8.28
CA TYR A 218 3.59 19.24 9.70
C TYR A 218 4.82 19.60 10.56
N ALA A 219 6.00 19.79 9.96
CA ALA A 219 7.24 19.97 10.70
C ALA A 219 7.24 21.25 11.56
N GLU A 220 6.80 22.38 11.03
CA GLU A 220 6.75 23.65 11.77
C GLU A 220 5.85 23.55 13.02
N GLU A 221 4.63 23.04 12.83
CA GLU A 221 3.64 22.92 13.90
C GLU A 221 4.06 21.86 14.92
N ALA A 222 4.63 20.73 14.47
CA ALA A 222 5.19 19.69 15.34
C ALA A 222 6.29 20.24 16.25
N GLN A 223 7.15 21.14 15.77
CA GLN A 223 8.18 21.75 16.60
C GLN A 223 7.59 22.61 17.71
N LEU A 224 6.54 23.40 17.43
CA LEU A 224 5.86 24.17 18.48
C LEU A 224 5.11 23.28 19.46
N LYS A 225 4.46 22.22 18.98
CA LYS A 225 3.82 21.23 19.85
C LYS A 225 4.83 20.48 20.73
N LYS A 226 6.03 20.22 20.24
CA LYS A 226 7.16 19.72 21.05
C LYS A 226 7.54 20.73 22.13
N VAL A 227 7.63 22.02 21.81
CA VAL A 227 7.90 23.08 22.79
C VAL A 227 6.82 23.11 23.88
N GLU A 228 5.53 23.09 23.50
CA GLU A 228 4.40 23.00 24.43
C GLU A 228 4.53 21.77 25.35
N ALA A 229 4.81 20.60 24.78
CA ALA A 229 4.99 19.37 25.55
C ALA A 229 6.17 19.45 26.54
N LEU A 230 7.28 20.09 26.16
CA LEU A 230 8.44 20.30 27.05
C LEU A 230 8.12 21.28 28.18
N ILE A 231 7.34 22.33 27.91
CA ILE A 231 6.85 23.26 28.93
C ILE A 231 5.98 22.53 29.96
N LEU A 232 5.06 21.67 29.51
CA LEU A 232 4.19 20.87 30.37
C LEU A 232 4.94 19.80 31.18
N ARG A 233 6.19 19.51 30.79
CA ARG A 233 7.13 18.64 31.55
C ARG A 233 8.10 19.40 32.45
N ASP A 234 7.93 20.70 32.62
CA ASP A 234 8.86 21.59 33.34
C ASP A 234 10.31 21.59 32.79
N ARG A 235 10.49 21.19 31.52
CA ARG A 235 11.79 21.18 30.83
C ARG A 235 12.04 22.50 30.11
N HIS A 236 11.93 23.62 30.82
CA HIS A 236 11.94 24.97 30.23
C HIS A 236 13.23 25.33 29.49
N GLY A 237 14.38 24.84 29.96
CA GLY A 237 15.66 25.05 29.26
C GLY A 237 15.69 24.40 27.87
N GLU A 238 15.11 23.21 27.75
CA GLU A 238 15.01 22.50 26.47
C GLU A 238 13.93 23.09 25.58
N ALA A 239 12.80 23.49 26.17
CA ALA A 239 11.74 24.21 25.45
C ALA A 239 12.30 25.50 24.82
N LYS A 240 13.13 26.26 25.57
CA LYS A 240 13.81 27.46 25.05
C LYS A 240 14.72 27.11 23.87
N ALA A 241 15.56 26.08 24.01
CA ALA A 241 16.48 25.67 22.95
C ALA A 241 15.74 25.23 21.67
N GLU A 242 14.63 24.51 21.80
CA GLU A 242 13.79 24.13 20.65
C GLU A 242 13.11 25.33 19.99
N LEU A 243 12.68 26.30 20.79
CA LEU A 243 12.03 27.51 20.28
C LEU A 243 13.04 28.44 19.57
N ASP A 244 14.26 28.55 20.07
CA ASP A 244 15.33 29.30 19.39
C ASP A 244 15.72 28.63 18.05
N ARG A 245 15.73 27.29 18.01
CA ARG A 245 15.85 26.53 16.75
C ARG A 245 14.69 26.84 15.81
N PHE A 246 13.46 26.93 16.30
CA PHE A 246 12.28 27.24 15.49
C PHE A 246 12.43 28.59 14.80
N PHE A 247 12.80 29.65 15.54
CA PHE A 247 13.01 30.98 14.95
C PHE A 247 14.18 31.02 13.95
N SER A 248 15.21 30.22 14.18
CA SER A 248 16.36 30.12 13.27
C SER A 248 15.99 29.39 11.97
N ARG A 249 15.18 28.33 12.06
CA ARG A 249 14.81 27.47 10.93
C ARG A 249 13.66 28.04 10.11
N TYR A 250 12.69 28.68 10.77
CA TYR A 250 11.44 29.15 10.15
C TYR A 250 11.21 30.65 10.41
N PRO A 251 12.08 31.55 9.89
CA PRO A 251 11.99 32.99 10.14
C PRO A 251 10.67 33.62 9.65
N ASN A 252 10.05 33.01 8.62
CA ASN A 252 8.79 33.45 8.01
C ASN A 252 7.62 32.50 8.30
N SER A 253 7.70 31.71 9.38
CA SER A 253 6.62 30.78 9.74
C SER A 253 5.29 31.49 9.96
N ARG A 254 4.20 30.87 9.51
CA ARG A 254 2.83 31.29 9.84
C ARG A 254 2.54 31.24 11.35
N PHE A 255 3.33 30.47 12.11
CA PHE A 255 3.15 30.29 13.55
C PHE A 255 4.02 31.23 14.39
N LYS A 256 4.66 32.25 13.79
CA LYS A 256 5.55 33.18 14.50
C LYS A 256 4.91 33.83 15.73
N SER A 257 3.65 34.26 15.62
CA SER A 257 2.91 34.86 16.74
C SER A 257 2.74 33.87 17.91
N ASP A 258 2.48 32.60 17.62
CA ASP A 258 2.30 31.59 18.68
C ASP A 258 3.65 31.19 19.31
N ALA A 259 4.70 31.12 18.51
CA ALA A 259 6.07 30.94 18.99
C ALA A 259 6.49 32.09 19.95
N GLU A 260 6.12 33.33 19.66
CA GLU A 260 6.40 34.48 20.54
C GLU A 260 5.64 34.41 21.87
N LYS A 261 4.41 33.89 21.89
CA LYS A 261 3.66 33.63 23.13
C LYS A 261 4.37 32.57 23.98
N LEU A 262 4.79 31.47 23.36
CA LEU A 262 5.55 30.40 24.05
C LEU A 262 6.88 30.93 24.61
N ARG A 263 7.56 31.85 23.92
CA ARG A 263 8.79 32.49 24.42
C ARG A 263 8.53 33.21 25.74
N LYS A 264 7.49 34.06 25.80
CA LYS A 264 7.13 34.79 27.02
C LYS A 264 6.79 33.84 28.16
N GLU A 265 6.01 32.79 27.88
CA GLU A 265 5.67 31.78 28.89
C GLU A 265 6.93 31.09 29.46
N ILE A 266 7.87 30.70 28.59
CA ILE A 266 9.13 30.07 29.00
C ILE A 266 9.96 31.02 29.87
N GLU A 267 10.08 32.30 29.48
CA GLU A 267 10.82 33.32 30.23
C GLU A 267 10.21 33.58 31.62
N ASP A 268 8.88 33.65 31.70
CA ASP A 268 8.15 33.78 32.96
C ASP A 268 8.36 32.56 33.88
N LYS A 269 8.35 31.35 33.33
CA LYS A 269 8.60 30.13 34.12
C LYS A 269 10.05 30.03 34.58
N LEU A 270 11.01 30.41 33.73
CA LEU A 270 12.44 30.43 34.10
C LEU A 270 12.75 31.47 35.18
N SER A 271 12.17 32.67 35.08
CA SER A 271 12.36 33.72 36.09
C SER A 271 11.76 33.34 37.45
N LYS A 272 10.60 32.68 37.48
CA LYS A 272 9.97 32.18 38.71
C LYS A 272 10.69 30.96 39.28
N GLY A 273 11.16 30.04 38.42
CA GLY A 273 11.89 28.83 38.83
C GLY A 273 13.31 29.12 39.37
N GLY A 274 13.96 30.19 38.90
CA GLY A 274 15.25 30.66 39.40
C GLY A 274 15.24 31.10 40.87
N SER A 275 14.08 31.42 41.43
CA SER A 275 13.96 31.81 42.85
C SER A 275 14.03 30.60 43.81
N SER A 276 13.79 29.38 43.33
CA SER A 276 13.87 28.14 44.15
C SER A 276 15.17 27.36 43.93
N ALA A 277 15.95 27.69 42.90
CA ALA A 277 17.15 26.94 42.49
C ALA A 277 18.44 27.38 43.21
N ASN A 278 18.38 28.30 44.17
CA ASN A 278 19.55 28.72 44.95
C ASN A 278 20.02 27.69 46.00
N HIS A 279 19.50 26.46 45.95
CA HIS A 279 19.91 25.36 46.83
C HIS A 279 20.58 24.16 46.15
N LEU A 280 20.74 24.17 44.82
CA LEU A 280 21.50 23.12 44.13
C LEU A 280 22.91 23.61 43.81
N LYS A 281 23.80 23.43 44.79
CA LYS A 281 25.25 23.61 44.64
C LYS A 281 25.77 22.81 43.43
N LEU A 282 26.63 23.48 42.67
CA LEU A 282 27.68 22.97 41.79
C LEU A 282 27.91 21.46 41.88
N VAL A 283 27.59 20.75 40.80
CA VAL A 283 28.40 19.60 40.37
C VAL A 283 29.03 20.00 39.05
N ALA A 284 30.36 20.13 39.06
CA ALA A 284 31.17 20.53 37.92
C ALA A 284 31.14 19.47 36.79
N PRO A 285 31.42 19.86 35.53
CA PRO A 285 31.50 18.92 34.42
C PRO A 285 32.86 18.23 34.42
N GLY A 286 32.86 16.91 34.58
CA GLY A 286 34.00 16.05 34.30
C GLY A 286 33.52 14.84 33.52
N GLY A 287 33.60 14.89 32.18
CA GLY A 287 33.73 13.67 31.39
C GLY A 287 35.21 13.32 31.22
N PRO A 288 35.57 12.34 30.38
CA PRO A 288 34.82 11.19 29.86
C PRO A 288 35.51 9.85 30.25
N HIS A 289 34.87 8.69 30.07
CA HIS A 289 35.49 7.37 29.77
C HIS A 289 34.38 6.28 29.82
N THR A 290 33.90 5.75 28.69
CA THR A 290 34.32 4.44 28.13
C THR A 290 34.75 3.38 29.16
N GLN A 291 33.91 2.35 29.37
CA GLN A 291 34.25 0.90 29.49
C GLN A 291 32.95 0.10 29.74
N ALA A 292 32.62 -0.83 28.83
CA ALA A 292 32.74 -2.29 28.98
C ALA A 292 31.48 -2.92 29.61
N LEU A 293 30.67 -3.70 28.87
CA LEU A 293 30.83 -5.16 28.70
C LEU A 293 31.22 -5.87 30.00
N GLU A 294 30.23 -6.40 30.73
CA GLU A 294 30.07 -7.83 31.08
C GLU A 294 29.14 -8.05 32.29
N ALA A 295 28.43 -9.19 32.23
CA ALA A 295 27.87 -10.02 33.31
C ALA A 295 26.62 -9.54 34.09
N ARG A 296 25.43 -10.00 33.66
CA ARG A 296 24.83 -11.26 34.12
C ARG A 296 23.59 -11.64 33.30
#